data_AF-A0A8H4PEJ9-F1
#
_entry.id   AF-A0A8H4PEJ9-F1
#
_cell.length_a   1.000
_cell.length_b   1.000
_cell.length_c   1.000
_cell.angle_alpha   90.00
_cell.angle_beta   90.00
_cell.angle_gamma   90.00
#
_symmetry.space_group_name_H-M   'P 1'
#
loop_
_entity.id
_entity.type
_entity.pdbx_description
1 polymer ?
#
loop_
_entity_poly.entity_id
_entity_poly.type
_entity_poly.pdbx_seq_one_letter_code
_entity_poly.pdbx_strand_id
1 'polypeptide(L)'
;MRATESKAFGLSSGFFLSFGIINSNIPYINSIYGAPSQTARVLYSTSVIKSTHHIASSQGPGPPRMVAEVKQEKADAAPGCTRELSRQFMKQFLCTEFDVVPSRFVQGLLKSNGYNFENTYFGLADAIDCWDVEDPPFKMKRSVMSTRRKKKLQDRLIDTNIPSGTRTGICDKVQQFRLERRERLRKRIPVLGNCECCCNKTSRSNMVQCQAEKSHWFCKDCFRRHASEVAGKMRYKVPCMSTEDCNAGFSHRERQKGLNSGLMTLLDKYEARAAIAGIEDLIHCSFCDFACFSRPHEVVRDLLCPSCGKVSQFASQPNAEGTEPNSGEKDPKRHRQRRIEDARSNAVIRYCTGCQTPFMKLDGCNKMTCPLERCKTVQCYICSSVCDYSHFDTSRDHCQPDKCPLWDNTEARHQRELELAEQTIVQQVEEPKPWWRP
;
A
#
# COMPACT_ATOMS: atom_id res chain seq x y z
N MET A 1 -60.48 27.85 12.52
CA MET A 1 -60.43 29.31 12.78
C MET A 1 -59.70 29.99 11.63
N ARG A 2 -60.24 31.12 11.10
CA ARG A 2 -59.63 32.19 10.24
C ARG A 2 -58.47 31.80 9.27
N ALA A 3 -58.64 31.84 7.94
CA ALA A 3 -58.61 33.05 7.06
C ALA A 3 -57.19 33.68 6.99
N THR A 4 -56.60 34.20 5.89
CA THR A 4 -56.87 34.45 4.46
C THR A 4 -55.63 35.18 3.92
N GLU A 5 -55.24 34.94 2.67
CA GLU A 5 -54.65 35.89 1.70
C GLU A 5 -53.38 36.77 1.99
N SER A 6 -52.33 36.46 1.21
CA SER A 6 -51.74 37.29 0.14
C SER A 6 -51.24 38.75 0.31
N LYS A 7 -49.97 38.94 -0.14
CA LYS A 7 -49.34 40.18 -0.73
C LYS A 7 -49.12 41.38 0.21
N ALA A 8 -48.20 42.32 -0.02
CA ALA A 8 -46.91 42.51 -0.75
C ALA A 8 -46.64 44.05 -0.74
N PHE A 9 -45.44 44.50 -1.16
CA PHE A 9 -44.88 45.88 -1.02
C PHE A 9 -44.37 46.23 0.41
N GLY A 10 -43.21 46.88 0.59
CA GLY A 10 -42.14 47.21 -0.37
C GLY A 10 -41.07 48.16 0.18
N LEU A 11 -39.87 48.12 -0.42
CA LEU A 11 -38.77 49.13 -0.41
C LEU A 11 -37.78 49.27 0.78
N SER A 12 -36.52 48.92 0.45
CA SER A 12 -35.31 49.77 0.52
C SER A 12 -34.29 49.63 1.68
N SER A 13 -33.01 49.80 1.30
CA SER A 13 -31.76 49.63 2.07
C SER A 13 -31.49 48.21 2.61
N GLY A 14 -30.30 47.60 2.47
CA GLY A 14 -29.07 47.97 1.78
C GLY A 14 -27.87 47.36 2.53
N PHE A 15 -26.90 46.74 1.83
CA PHE A 15 -25.45 46.67 2.14
C PHE A 15 -24.73 45.62 1.26
N PHE A 16 -23.76 46.12 0.46
CA PHE A 16 -22.54 45.47 -0.06
C PHE A 16 -22.54 44.02 -0.56
N LEU A 17 -22.51 43.90 -1.89
CA LEU A 17 -21.64 42.93 -2.57
C LEU A 17 -20.16 43.36 -2.41
N SER A 18 -19.24 42.41 -2.35
CA SER A 18 -17.80 42.66 -2.54
C SER A 18 -17.19 41.53 -3.37
N PHE A 19 -16.90 41.87 -4.62
CA PHE A 19 -16.13 41.06 -5.56
C PHE A 19 -14.64 41.44 -5.47
N GLY A 20 -13.76 40.49 -5.78
CA GLY A 20 -12.31 40.69 -5.93
C GLY A 20 -11.47 40.21 -4.73
N ILE A 21 -10.19 39.87 -4.89
CA ILE A 21 -9.36 39.78 -6.10
C ILE A 21 -8.45 38.56 -5.93
N ILE A 22 -8.39 37.65 -6.91
CA ILE A 22 -7.38 36.58 -6.90
C ILE A 22 -6.09 37.16 -7.50
N ASN A 23 -5.06 37.29 -6.66
CA ASN A 23 -3.75 37.79 -7.09
C ASN A 23 -3.01 36.73 -7.91
N SER A 24 -2.75 37.07 -9.17
CA SER A 24 -1.82 36.36 -10.05
C SER A 24 -0.39 36.49 -9.53
N ASN A 25 0.35 35.39 -9.46
CA ASN A 25 1.82 35.44 -9.35
C ASN A 25 2.46 34.28 -10.12
N ILE A 26 2.87 34.57 -11.35
CA ILE A 26 3.67 33.70 -12.23
C ILE A 26 5.00 34.42 -12.47
N PRO A 27 6.15 33.83 -12.11
CA PRO A 27 7.44 34.31 -12.58
C PRO A 27 7.89 33.54 -13.84
N TYR A 28 7.78 34.23 -14.98
CA TYR A 28 8.76 34.26 -16.07
C TYR A 28 9.59 33.00 -16.40
N ILE A 29 9.30 32.39 -17.55
CA ILE A 29 10.28 31.65 -18.35
C ILE A 29 10.62 32.51 -19.57
N ASN A 30 11.89 32.92 -19.71
CA ASN A 30 12.34 33.70 -20.86
C ASN A 30 12.51 32.82 -22.10
N SER A 31 11.99 33.30 -23.24
CA SER A 31 12.28 32.74 -24.56
C SER A 31 13.57 33.33 -25.11
N ILE A 32 14.47 32.51 -25.65
CA ILE A 32 15.49 32.94 -26.62
C ILE A 32 15.48 31.94 -27.79
N TYR A 33 15.23 32.47 -28.99
CA TYR A 33 15.38 31.73 -30.25
C TYR A 33 16.86 31.49 -30.55
N GLY A 34 17.20 30.29 -31.03
CA GLY A 34 18.54 29.95 -31.50
C GLY A 34 18.53 28.71 -32.40
N ALA A 35 18.60 28.92 -33.72
CA ALA A 35 18.74 27.85 -34.70
C ALA A 35 20.18 27.28 -34.71
N PRO A 36 20.40 26.04 -35.20
CA PRO A 36 21.64 25.31 -34.94
C PRO A 36 22.76 25.59 -35.95
N SER A 37 24.02 25.59 -35.50
CA SER A 37 25.17 25.36 -36.38
C SER A 37 26.24 24.46 -35.74
N GLN A 38 26.43 23.33 -36.41
CA GLN A 38 27.60 22.45 -36.59
C GLN A 38 28.77 22.37 -35.58
N THR A 39 29.29 21.12 -35.49
CA THR A 39 30.65 20.68 -35.12
C THR A 39 31.15 20.84 -33.67
N ALA A 40 31.16 19.72 -32.94
CA ALA A 40 32.33 19.23 -32.20
C ALA A 40 32.25 17.71 -31.98
N ARG A 41 33.34 16.97 -32.28
CA ARG A 41 33.49 15.54 -31.95
C ARG A 41 33.84 15.37 -30.47
N VAL A 42 33.23 14.40 -29.79
CA VAL A 42 33.83 13.77 -28.60
C VAL A 42 33.71 12.25 -28.73
N LEU A 43 34.78 11.55 -28.36
CA LEU A 43 35.03 10.14 -28.67
C LEU A 43 34.36 9.20 -27.65
N TYR A 44 33.84 8.07 -28.15
CA TYR A 44 33.52 6.92 -27.30
C TYR A 44 34.81 6.21 -26.87
N SER A 45 34.90 5.83 -25.59
CA SER A 45 35.77 4.74 -25.16
C SER A 45 34.95 3.75 -24.33
N THR A 46 34.77 2.55 -24.87
CA THR A 46 34.23 1.39 -24.16
C THR A 46 35.39 0.57 -23.62
N SER A 47 35.29 0.08 -22.38
CA SER A 47 36.18 -0.96 -21.88
C SER A 47 35.38 -1.97 -21.06
N VAL A 48 35.26 -3.18 -21.62
CA VAL A 48 34.69 -4.36 -20.98
C VAL A 48 35.85 -5.28 -20.63
N ILE A 49 35.96 -5.71 -19.37
CA ILE A 49 36.78 -6.87 -19.01
C ILE A 49 35.97 -7.80 -18.08
N LYS A 50 35.88 -9.07 -18.47
CA LYS A 50 35.37 -10.20 -17.68
C LYS A 50 36.53 -10.90 -16.96
N SER A 51 36.28 -11.59 -15.85
CA SER A 51 37.11 -12.75 -15.46
C SER A 51 36.37 -13.79 -14.59
N THR A 52 36.81 -15.04 -14.68
CA THR A 52 36.25 -16.32 -14.18
C THR A 52 37.41 -17.27 -13.84
N HIS A 53 37.34 -18.33 -13.02
CA HIS A 53 36.27 -18.96 -12.22
C HIS A 53 36.94 -19.84 -11.12
N HIS A 54 36.20 -20.78 -10.50
CA HIS A 54 36.67 -21.91 -9.66
C HIS A 54 37.17 -21.57 -8.24
N ILE A 55 36.51 -21.98 -7.14
CA ILE A 55 36.09 -23.32 -6.63
C ILE A 55 37.23 -24.09 -5.95
N ALA A 56 37.20 -24.10 -4.60
CA ALA A 56 37.55 -25.23 -3.72
C ALA A 56 36.95 -24.99 -2.31
N SER A 57 36.83 -26.05 -1.51
CA SER A 57 35.87 -26.10 -0.38
C SER A 57 36.50 -26.10 1.02
N SER A 58 35.71 -25.63 2.00
CA SER A 58 35.39 -26.31 3.29
C SER A 58 35.60 -25.53 4.61
N GLN A 59 34.59 -25.66 5.49
CA GLN A 59 34.51 -25.41 6.94
C GLN A 59 34.62 -23.95 7.45
N GLY A 60 33.70 -23.58 8.37
CA GLY A 60 33.53 -22.22 8.92
C GLY A 60 34.28 -21.97 10.23
N PRO A 61 34.22 -20.75 10.79
CA PRO A 61 33.17 -20.48 11.80
C PRO A 61 32.63 -19.03 11.88
N GLY A 62 31.51 -18.85 12.60
CA GLY A 62 31.14 -17.68 13.44
C GLY A 62 31.11 -16.24 12.87
N PRO A 63 29.98 -15.50 12.93
CA PRO A 63 29.93 -14.13 12.42
C PRO A 63 30.67 -13.11 13.31
N PRO A 64 31.19 -12.00 12.72
CA PRO A 64 32.19 -11.15 13.37
C PRO A 64 31.62 -10.08 14.30
N ARG A 65 32.41 -9.74 15.33
CA ARG A 65 32.15 -8.66 16.27
C ARG A 65 32.62 -7.33 15.66
N MET A 66 31.69 -6.45 15.27
CA MET A 66 32.04 -5.16 14.66
C MET A 66 32.75 -4.24 15.67
N VAL A 67 34.06 -4.05 15.51
CA VAL A 67 34.83 -3.00 16.16
C VAL A 67 34.83 -1.80 15.22
N ALA A 68 34.14 -0.72 15.59
CA ALA A 68 34.23 0.55 14.88
C ALA A 68 35.36 1.39 15.48
N GLU A 69 36.47 1.52 14.75
CA GLU A 69 37.52 2.47 15.09
C GLU A 69 37.00 3.90 14.92
N VAL A 70 37.00 4.69 16.00
CA VAL A 70 36.77 6.14 15.94
C VAL A 70 38.12 6.84 16.03
N LYS A 71 38.49 7.53 14.96
CA LYS A 71 39.73 8.33 14.89
C LYS A 71 39.69 9.43 15.94
N GLN A 72 40.80 9.61 16.65
CA GLN A 72 41.00 10.77 17.53
C GLN A 72 41.40 11.98 16.68
N GLU A 73 40.52 12.98 16.60
CA GLU A 73 40.88 14.32 16.15
C GLU A 73 41.23 15.22 17.36
N LYS A 74 42.12 16.19 17.12
CA LYS A 74 42.75 16.99 18.18
C LYS A 74 41.80 18.02 18.78
N ALA A 75 42.13 18.44 20.00
CA ALA A 75 41.37 19.43 20.75
C ALA A 75 41.63 20.86 20.30
N ASP A 76 40.56 21.65 20.23
CA ASP A 76 40.56 23.12 20.38
C ASP A 76 39.35 23.52 21.26
N ALA A 77 39.41 24.69 21.91
CA ALA A 77 38.72 24.91 23.19
C ALA A 77 37.59 25.97 23.20
N ALA A 78 36.51 25.67 23.94
CA ALA A 78 35.53 26.63 24.48
C ALA A 78 34.84 26.02 25.74
N PRO A 79 34.28 26.82 26.67
CA PRO A 79 34.20 26.44 28.09
C PRO A 79 32.98 25.57 28.47
N GLY A 80 33.23 24.35 28.94
CA GLY A 80 32.21 23.42 29.42
C GLY A 80 32.17 23.26 30.95
N CYS A 81 30.98 23.35 31.54
CA CYS A 81 30.68 23.13 32.97
C CYS A 81 30.82 21.65 33.44
N THR A 82 31.58 20.82 32.70
CA THR A 82 31.68 19.37 32.90
C THR A 82 33.12 18.83 32.87
N ARG A 83 34.11 19.69 33.14
CA ARG A 83 35.42 19.30 33.66
C ARG A 83 35.42 19.64 35.15
N GLU A 84 35.49 18.70 36.09
CA GLU A 84 35.68 17.25 35.99
C GLU A 84 35.07 16.63 37.26
N LEU A 85 33.94 15.92 37.16
CA LEU A 85 33.32 15.31 38.36
C LEU A 85 34.32 14.34 38.99
N SER A 86 34.53 14.43 40.31
CA SER A 86 35.53 13.58 40.94
C SER A 86 35.18 12.10 40.73
N ARG A 87 36.19 11.27 40.40
CA ARG A 87 36.00 9.83 40.16
C ARG A 87 35.33 9.14 41.36
N GLN A 88 35.55 9.67 42.55
CA GLN A 88 34.95 9.24 43.81
C GLN A 88 33.47 9.64 43.91
N PHE A 89 33.11 10.89 43.57
CA PHE A 89 31.71 11.33 43.48
C PHE A 89 30.93 10.50 42.46
N MET A 90 31.45 10.32 41.23
CA MET A 90 30.75 9.52 40.21
C MET A 90 30.50 8.08 40.66
N LYS A 91 31.50 7.43 41.29
CA LYS A 91 31.32 6.09 41.86
C LYS A 91 30.28 6.07 42.98
N GLN A 92 30.34 7.01 43.93
CA GLN A 92 29.40 7.08 45.06
C GLN A 92 27.97 7.38 44.60
N PHE A 93 27.81 8.32 43.66
CA PHE A 93 26.52 8.68 43.08
C PHE A 93 25.90 7.50 42.34
N LEU A 94 26.62 6.87 41.40
CA LEU A 94 26.11 5.71 40.67
C LEU A 94 25.84 4.50 41.59
N CYS A 95 26.66 4.27 42.63
CA CYS A 95 26.40 3.21 43.61
C CYS A 95 25.16 3.47 44.51
N THR A 96 24.70 4.72 44.65
CA THR A 96 23.45 5.04 45.36
C THR A 96 22.25 5.06 44.43
N GLU A 97 22.41 5.53 43.20
CA GLU A 97 21.36 5.52 42.16
C GLU A 97 21.04 4.10 41.68
N PHE A 98 22.05 3.24 41.55
CA PHE A 98 21.95 1.85 41.14
C PHE A 98 22.36 0.93 42.30
N ASP A 99 21.69 1.08 43.44
CA ASP A 99 22.01 0.38 44.69
C ASP A 99 21.78 -1.14 44.64
N VAL A 100 21.01 -1.63 43.66
CA VAL A 100 20.87 -3.04 43.30
C VAL A 100 22.16 -3.63 42.70
N VAL A 101 23.03 -2.80 42.09
CA VAL A 101 24.21 -3.24 41.34
C VAL A 101 25.45 -3.36 42.25
N PRO A 102 26.27 -4.43 42.16
CA PRO A 102 27.53 -4.52 42.90
C PRO A 102 28.49 -3.36 42.59
N SER A 103 29.09 -2.75 43.63
CA SER A 103 30.01 -1.62 43.45
C SER A 103 31.24 -1.97 42.60
N ARG A 104 31.64 -3.25 42.57
CA ARG A 104 32.69 -3.77 41.67
C ARG A 104 32.31 -3.62 40.19
N PHE A 105 31.06 -3.93 39.82
CA PHE A 105 30.55 -3.80 38.45
C PHE A 105 30.45 -2.34 38.03
N VAL A 106 29.88 -1.47 38.89
CA VAL A 106 29.83 0.00 38.68
C VAL A 106 31.24 0.57 38.44
N GLN A 107 32.24 0.12 39.22
CA GLN A 107 33.63 0.57 39.05
C GLN A 107 34.30 -0.01 37.79
N GLY A 108 33.92 -1.23 37.36
CA GLY A 108 34.36 -1.81 36.09
C GLY A 108 33.84 -1.01 34.89
N LEU A 109 32.53 -0.72 34.87
CA LEU A 109 31.90 0.01 33.77
C LEU A 109 32.34 1.50 33.71
N LEU A 110 32.60 2.13 34.86
CA LEU A 110 33.26 3.44 34.90
C LEU A 110 34.64 3.43 34.23
N LYS A 111 35.43 2.36 34.44
CA LYS A 111 36.77 2.23 33.83
C LYS A 111 36.69 1.99 32.32
N SER A 112 35.80 1.09 31.86
CA SER A 112 35.64 0.82 30.41
C SER A 112 35.16 2.04 29.64
N ASN A 113 34.29 2.86 30.24
CA ASN A 113 33.68 4.01 29.60
C ASN A 113 34.50 5.31 29.76
N GLY A 114 35.79 5.20 30.13
CA GLY A 114 36.68 6.36 30.28
C GLY A 114 36.23 7.37 31.34
N TYR A 115 35.53 6.91 32.39
CA TYR A 115 34.88 7.73 33.42
C TYR A 115 33.80 8.70 32.90
N ASN A 116 33.23 8.49 31.71
CA ASN A 116 32.06 9.23 31.25
C ASN A 116 30.80 8.85 32.07
N PHE A 117 30.24 9.81 32.79
CA PHE A 117 29.08 9.62 33.67
C PHE A 117 27.82 9.20 32.91
N GLU A 118 27.55 9.80 31.75
CA GLU A 118 26.35 9.57 30.94
C GLU A 118 26.34 8.16 30.33
N ASN A 119 27.43 7.79 29.65
CA ASN A 119 27.58 6.46 29.07
C ASN A 119 27.51 5.36 30.14
N THR A 120 28.08 5.62 31.32
CA THR A 120 27.99 4.67 32.44
C THR A 120 26.60 4.64 33.07
N TYR A 121 25.89 5.77 33.18
CA TYR A 121 24.51 5.82 33.67
C TYR A 121 23.60 4.98 32.77
N PHE A 122 23.67 5.17 31.45
CA PHE A 122 22.85 4.42 30.51
C PHE A 122 23.29 2.95 30.40
N GLY A 123 24.58 2.63 30.44
CA GLY A 123 25.03 1.24 30.48
C GLY A 123 24.58 0.49 31.75
N LEU A 124 24.56 1.16 32.91
CA LEU A 124 23.99 0.58 34.15
C LEU A 124 22.46 0.48 34.09
N ALA A 125 21.79 1.43 33.45
CA ALA A 125 20.34 1.37 33.23
C ALA A 125 19.99 0.19 32.32
N ASP A 126 20.65 0.06 31.17
CA ASP A 126 20.42 -1.02 30.21
C ASP A 126 20.74 -2.41 30.81
N ALA A 127 21.79 -2.54 31.62
CA ALA A 127 22.12 -3.78 32.32
C ALA A 127 21.11 -4.20 33.41
N ILE A 128 20.14 -3.34 33.77
CA ILE A 128 19.02 -3.65 34.67
C ILE A 128 17.71 -3.76 33.87
N ASP A 129 17.49 -2.84 32.94
CA ASP A 129 16.27 -2.70 32.16
C ASP A 129 16.15 -3.75 31.04
N CYS A 130 17.28 -4.32 30.59
CA CYS A 130 17.37 -5.46 29.69
C CYS A 130 18.07 -6.64 30.41
N TRP A 131 17.56 -7.03 31.58
CA TRP A 131 18.09 -8.17 32.32
C TRP A 131 17.84 -9.48 31.59
N ASP A 132 18.91 -10.18 31.21
CA ASP A 132 18.84 -11.56 30.75
C ASP A 132 18.80 -12.52 31.95
N VAL A 133 17.92 -13.52 31.90
CA VAL A 133 17.76 -14.53 32.95
C VAL A 133 18.81 -15.64 32.79
N GLU A 134 19.20 -15.94 31.56
CA GLU A 134 20.14 -17.03 31.21
C GLU A 134 21.60 -16.57 31.30
N ASP A 135 21.91 -15.32 30.88
CA ASP A 135 23.24 -14.69 30.99
C ASP A 135 23.21 -13.37 31.78
N PRO A 136 23.00 -13.40 33.11
CA PRO A 136 22.88 -12.19 33.92
C PRO A 136 24.24 -11.47 34.08
N PRO A 137 24.34 -10.15 33.76
CA PRO A 137 25.62 -9.44 33.71
C PRO A 137 26.33 -9.28 35.07
N PHE A 138 25.61 -9.50 36.17
CA PHE A 138 26.13 -9.56 37.54
C PHE A 138 25.12 -10.27 38.47
N LYS A 139 25.43 -10.41 39.75
CA LYS A 139 24.46 -10.85 40.78
C LYS A 139 23.88 -9.63 41.50
N MET A 140 22.57 -9.44 41.47
CA MET A 140 21.90 -8.32 42.16
C MET A 140 22.11 -8.38 43.68
N LYS A 141 22.18 -7.21 44.35
CA LYS A 141 22.18 -7.12 45.81
C LYS A 141 20.78 -7.42 46.36
N ARG A 142 20.71 -8.28 47.40
CA ARG A 142 19.46 -8.60 48.12
C ARG A 142 18.97 -7.48 49.04
N SER A 143 19.84 -6.56 49.45
CA SER A 143 19.48 -5.41 50.30
C SER A 143 19.61 -4.12 49.51
N VAL A 144 18.52 -3.35 49.50
CA VAL A 144 18.33 -2.11 48.72
C VAL A 144 17.99 -0.99 49.70
N MET A 145 18.42 0.25 49.42
CA MET A 145 18.19 1.37 50.33
C MET A 145 16.74 1.88 50.21
N SER A 146 16.12 2.29 51.32
CA SER A 146 14.81 2.93 51.24
C SER A 146 14.89 4.24 50.46
N THR A 147 13.86 4.55 49.67
CA THR A 147 13.82 5.72 48.76
C THR A 147 14.14 7.03 49.48
N ARG A 148 13.65 7.18 50.72
CA ARG A 148 13.94 8.34 51.58
C ARG A 148 15.41 8.43 52.00
N ARG A 149 16.05 7.30 52.34
CA ARG A 149 17.47 7.23 52.69
C ARG A 149 18.37 7.47 51.47
N LYS A 150 18.00 6.91 50.31
CA LYS A 150 18.66 7.10 49.02
C LYS A 150 18.70 8.56 48.59
N LYS A 151 17.54 9.24 48.57
CA LYS A 151 17.46 10.68 48.26
C LYS A 151 18.32 11.52 49.21
N LYS A 152 18.18 11.31 50.54
CA LYS A 152 18.99 12.02 51.54
C LYS A 152 20.51 11.79 51.38
N LEU A 153 20.94 10.63 50.89
CA LEU A 153 22.36 10.40 50.61
C LEU A 153 22.82 11.11 49.34
N GLN A 154 22.00 11.12 48.28
CA GLN A 154 22.29 11.82 47.02
C GLN A 154 22.37 13.33 47.23
N ASP A 155 21.42 13.92 47.97
CA ASP A 155 21.43 15.34 48.31
C ASP A 155 22.74 15.71 49.03
N ARG A 156 23.14 14.95 50.07
CA ARG A 156 24.41 15.15 50.79
C ARG A 156 25.67 14.94 49.93
N LEU A 157 25.65 13.97 49.03
CA LEU A 157 26.77 13.75 48.09
C LEU A 157 26.95 14.96 47.17
N ILE A 158 25.84 15.55 46.70
CA ILE A 158 25.84 16.78 45.90
C ILE A 158 26.32 17.96 46.76
N ASP A 159 25.78 18.14 47.98
CA ASP A 159 26.20 19.19 48.93
C ASP A 159 27.71 19.20 49.18
N THR A 160 28.32 18.01 49.31
CA THR A 160 29.72 17.87 49.77
C THR A 160 30.74 17.99 48.64
N ASN A 161 30.36 17.68 47.39
CA ASN A 161 31.30 17.55 46.27
C ASN A 161 31.13 18.61 45.17
N ILE A 162 30.07 19.44 45.22
CA ILE A 162 29.71 20.36 44.13
C ILE A 162 29.47 21.76 44.69
N PRO A 163 30.18 22.81 44.20
CA PRO A 163 29.92 24.20 44.57
C PRO A 163 28.47 24.64 44.26
N SER A 164 27.94 25.54 45.09
CA SER A 164 26.54 26.00 45.02
C SER A 164 26.10 26.47 43.64
N GLY A 165 26.98 27.13 42.86
CA GLY A 165 26.69 27.64 41.52
C GLY A 165 26.57 26.58 40.43
N THR A 166 27.20 25.41 40.57
CA THR A 166 27.11 24.30 39.60
C THR A 166 26.14 23.19 40.03
N ARG A 167 25.67 23.24 41.29
CA ARG A 167 24.66 22.33 41.87
C ARG A 167 23.44 22.14 40.97
N THR A 168 22.81 23.24 40.55
CA THR A 168 21.54 23.23 39.81
C THR A 168 21.68 22.46 38.49
N GLY A 169 22.69 22.80 37.68
CA GLY A 169 22.94 22.14 36.40
C GLY A 169 23.26 20.64 36.50
N ILE A 170 23.83 20.16 37.61
CA ILE A 170 24.08 18.73 37.82
C ILE A 170 22.79 18.01 38.27
N CYS A 171 21.99 18.63 39.15
CA CYS A 171 20.65 18.14 39.49
C CYS A 171 19.77 18.02 38.24
N ASP A 172 19.78 19.04 37.37
CA ASP A 172 18.97 19.08 36.15
C ASP A 172 19.41 18.01 35.15
N LYS A 173 20.73 17.81 34.93
CA LYS A 173 21.25 16.73 34.09
C LYS A 173 20.88 15.34 34.62
N VAL A 174 20.96 15.12 35.94
CA VAL A 174 20.50 13.85 36.55
C VAL A 174 19.00 13.65 36.35
N GLN A 175 18.18 14.71 36.43
CA GLN A 175 16.75 14.62 36.12
C GLN A 175 16.51 14.31 34.62
N GLN A 176 17.26 14.93 33.71
CA GLN A 176 17.21 14.63 32.28
C GLN A 176 17.52 13.15 32.00
N PHE A 177 18.61 12.60 32.54
CA PHE A 177 18.93 11.17 32.37
C PHE A 177 17.85 10.23 32.94
N ARG A 178 17.22 10.60 34.07
CA ARG A 178 16.08 9.86 34.64
C ARG A 178 14.84 9.90 33.75
N LEU A 179 14.55 11.05 33.13
CA LEU A 179 13.45 11.21 32.18
C LEU A 179 13.73 10.43 30.89
N GLU A 180 14.94 10.52 30.35
CA GLU A 180 15.33 9.83 29.12
C GLU A 180 15.33 8.31 29.32
N ARG A 181 15.83 7.79 30.44
CA ARG A 181 15.70 6.35 30.79
C ARG A 181 14.23 5.92 30.79
N ARG A 182 13.34 6.71 31.39
CA ARG A 182 11.89 6.42 31.38
C ARG A 182 11.30 6.42 29.97
N GLU A 183 11.79 7.29 29.09
CA GLU A 183 11.37 7.32 27.69
C GLU A 183 11.92 6.13 26.87
N ARG A 184 13.19 5.76 27.08
CA ARG A 184 13.80 4.54 26.52
C ARG A 184 13.01 3.29 26.94
N LEU A 185 12.63 3.18 28.23
CA LEU A 185 11.76 2.11 28.74
C LEU A 185 10.37 2.11 28.09
N ARG A 186 9.72 3.27 27.96
CA ARG A 186 8.42 3.39 27.25
C ARG A 186 8.49 2.97 25.78
N LYS A 187 9.63 3.20 25.12
CA LYS A 187 9.88 2.74 23.74
C LYS A 187 10.12 1.23 23.65
N ARG A 188 10.60 0.60 24.73
CA ARG A 188 10.86 -0.86 24.81
C ARG A 188 9.64 -1.69 25.17
N ILE A 189 8.73 -1.21 26.00
CA ILE A 189 7.49 -1.93 26.34
C ILE A 189 6.52 -1.87 25.13
N PRO A 190 6.26 -2.97 24.43
CA PRO A 190 5.32 -2.94 23.31
C PRO A 190 3.90 -2.82 23.87
N VAL A 191 3.23 -1.71 23.61
CA VAL A 191 1.77 -1.61 23.78
C VAL A 191 1.15 -2.58 22.77
N LEU A 192 0.70 -3.75 23.22
CA LEU A 192 0.10 -4.76 22.35
C LEU A 192 -1.32 -4.34 21.96
N GLY A 193 -1.61 -4.38 20.67
CA GLY A 193 -2.96 -4.28 20.12
C GLY A 193 -3.36 -5.57 19.41
N ASN A 194 -4.65 -5.86 19.38
CA ASN A 194 -5.21 -6.97 18.59
C ASN A 194 -5.46 -6.48 17.16
N CYS A 195 -5.05 -7.27 16.16
CA CYS A 195 -5.45 -7.03 14.77
C CYS A 195 -6.93 -7.38 14.57
N GLU A 196 -7.72 -6.49 13.99
CA GLU A 196 -9.16 -6.74 13.77
C GLU A 196 -9.43 -7.78 12.66
N CYS A 197 -8.48 -8.01 11.75
CA CYS A 197 -8.61 -8.99 10.68
C CYS A 197 -8.22 -10.43 11.11
N CYS A 198 -7.25 -10.59 12.01
CA CYS A 198 -6.72 -11.92 12.37
C CYS A 198 -6.60 -12.18 13.88
N CYS A 199 -7.11 -11.28 14.72
CA CYS A 199 -7.11 -11.34 16.18
C CYS A 199 -5.74 -11.46 16.88
N ASN A 200 -4.64 -11.54 16.13
CA ASN A 200 -3.29 -11.69 16.68
C ASN A 200 -2.81 -10.41 17.39
N LYS A 201 -2.20 -10.61 18.57
CA LYS A 201 -1.55 -9.57 19.36
C LYS A 201 -0.24 -9.14 18.70
N THR A 202 -0.15 -7.88 18.31
CA THR A 202 1.05 -7.27 17.72
C THR A 202 1.36 -5.96 18.45
N SER A 203 2.63 -5.53 18.52
CA SER A 203 2.93 -4.18 19.01
C SER A 203 2.21 -3.13 18.16
N ARG A 204 1.46 -2.23 18.79
CA ARG A 204 0.64 -1.18 18.15
C ARG A 204 1.50 -0.19 17.35
N SER A 205 2.79 -0.05 17.69
CA SER A 205 3.76 0.70 16.85
C SER A 205 4.01 0.02 15.49
N ASN A 206 3.88 -1.31 15.42
CA ASN A 206 4.05 -2.13 14.22
C ASN A 206 2.72 -2.50 13.53
N MET A 207 1.61 -1.87 13.92
CA MET A 207 0.30 -1.99 13.24
C MET A 207 0.05 -0.78 12.33
N VAL A 208 -0.87 -0.91 11.38
CA VAL A 208 -1.40 0.20 10.56
C VAL A 208 -2.82 0.54 10.98
N GLN A 209 -3.24 1.78 10.74
CA GLN A 209 -4.59 2.28 11.06
C GLN A 209 -5.30 2.87 9.84
N CYS A 210 -6.63 2.69 9.75
CA CYS A 210 -7.44 3.35 8.71
C CYS A 210 -7.73 4.82 9.07
N GLN A 211 -8.11 5.64 8.08
CA GLN A 211 -8.42 7.07 8.29
C GLN A 211 -9.88 7.33 8.72
N ALA A 212 -10.56 6.37 9.34
CA ALA A 212 -11.90 6.58 9.87
C ALA A 212 -11.85 7.29 11.24
N GLU A 213 -12.95 7.97 11.61
CA GLU A 213 -13.13 8.60 12.93
C GLU A 213 -12.90 7.60 14.07
N LYS A 214 -13.41 6.37 13.91
CA LYS A 214 -12.98 5.19 14.67
C LYS A 214 -11.84 4.52 13.91
N SER A 215 -10.61 4.80 14.31
CA SER A 215 -9.43 4.23 13.64
C SER A 215 -9.30 2.73 13.95
N HIS A 216 -9.59 1.90 12.93
CA HIS A 216 -9.44 0.44 12.94
C HIS A 216 -7.96 0.02 12.79
N TRP A 217 -7.54 -1.05 13.47
CA TRP A 217 -6.13 -1.46 13.58
C TRP A 217 -5.84 -2.84 12.99
N PHE A 218 -4.85 -2.88 12.08
CA PHE A 218 -4.45 -4.10 11.38
C PHE A 218 -2.95 -4.37 11.51
N CYS A 219 -2.54 -5.64 11.57
CA CYS A 219 -1.13 -5.99 11.45
C CYS A 219 -0.64 -5.81 10.01
N LYS A 220 0.65 -5.52 9.83
CA LYS A 220 1.24 -5.26 8.51
C LYS A 220 1.04 -6.40 7.51
N ASP A 221 1.02 -7.64 7.96
CA ASP A 221 0.92 -8.80 7.05
C ASP A 221 -0.49 -9.00 6.51
N CYS A 222 -1.53 -8.70 7.30
CA CYS A 222 -2.90 -8.68 6.79
C CYS A 222 -3.10 -7.50 5.82
N PHE A 223 -2.61 -6.32 6.18
CA PHE A 223 -2.66 -5.14 5.30
C PHE A 223 -1.90 -5.35 3.99
N ARG A 224 -0.70 -5.95 4.03
CA ARG A 224 0.09 -6.25 2.82
C ARG A 224 -0.60 -7.27 1.91
N ARG A 225 -1.21 -8.33 2.48
CA ARG A 225 -2.01 -9.30 1.72
C ARG A 225 -3.19 -8.60 1.04
N HIS A 226 -3.97 -7.83 1.78
CA HIS A 226 -5.11 -7.10 1.23
C HIS A 226 -4.71 -6.09 0.15
N ALA A 227 -3.65 -5.31 0.35
CA ALA A 227 -3.13 -4.41 -0.68
C ALA A 227 -2.65 -5.15 -1.93
N SER A 228 -2.12 -6.37 -1.79
CA SER A 228 -1.74 -7.24 -2.93
C SER A 228 -2.97 -7.74 -3.69
N GLU A 229 -4.06 -8.10 -3.00
CA GLU A 229 -5.34 -8.47 -3.62
C GLU A 229 -5.99 -7.29 -4.37
N VAL A 230 -5.93 -6.09 -3.77
CA VAL A 230 -6.42 -4.84 -4.39
C VAL A 230 -5.62 -4.50 -5.65
N ALA A 231 -4.29 -4.62 -5.59
CA ALA A 231 -3.42 -4.45 -6.75
C ALA A 231 -3.66 -5.53 -7.82
N GLY A 232 -3.92 -6.78 -7.43
CA GLY A 232 -4.30 -7.87 -8.34
C GLY A 232 -5.62 -7.61 -9.09
N LYS A 233 -6.51 -6.81 -8.50
CA LYS A 233 -7.76 -6.32 -9.13
C LYS A 233 -7.57 -5.02 -9.93
N MET A 234 -6.32 -4.62 -10.21
CA MET A 234 -5.94 -3.36 -10.87
C MET A 234 -6.51 -2.09 -10.21
N ARG A 235 -6.70 -2.11 -8.88
CA ARG A 235 -7.17 -0.96 -8.10
C ARG A 235 -6.01 -0.38 -7.29
N TYR A 236 -6.01 0.95 -7.10
CA TYR A 236 -5.01 1.67 -6.30
C TYR A 236 -5.50 2.04 -4.89
N LYS A 237 -6.80 2.32 -4.75
CA LYS A 237 -7.43 2.63 -3.46
C LYS A 237 -7.59 1.35 -2.64
N VAL A 238 -6.81 1.22 -1.57
CA VAL A 238 -6.94 0.14 -0.57
C VAL A 238 -7.99 0.57 0.47
N PRO A 239 -9.18 -0.08 0.51
CA PRO A 239 -10.22 0.21 1.51
C PRO A 239 -9.87 -0.41 2.87
N CYS A 240 -10.59 -0.02 3.92
CA CYS A 240 -10.51 -0.66 5.22
C CYS A 240 -10.94 -2.14 5.15
N MET A 241 -10.40 -2.95 6.07
CA MET A 241 -10.70 -4.37 6.19
C MET A 241 -11.65 -4.68 7.37
N SER A 242 -12.24 -3.66 8.00
CA SER A 242 -13.18 -3.83 9.11
C SER A 242 -14.54 -4.32 8.61
N THR A 243 -15.21 -5.14 9.42
CA THR A 243 -16.57 -5.64 9.18
C THR A 243 -17.66 -4.58 9.43
N GLU A 244 -17.33 -3.41 10.01
CA GLU A 244 -18.28 -2.32 10.28
C GLU A 244 -18.52 -1.39 9.06
N ASP A 245 -18.64 -1.96 7.85
CA ASP A 245 -18.88 -1.24 6.57
C ASP A 245 -18.01 0.03 6.37
N CYS A 246 -16.73 -0.07 6.76
CA CYS A 246 -15.84 1.06 6.81
C CYS A 246 -15.26 1.42 5.42
N ASN A 247 -15.89 2.36 4.71
CA ASN A 247 -15.41 2.87 3.42
C ASN A 247 -14.15 3.79 3.51
N ALA A 248 -13.51 3.92 4.68
CA ALA A 248 -12.29 4.72 4.81
C ALA A 248 -11.08 4.02 4.18
N GLY A 249 -10.21 4.80 3.53
CA GLY A 249 -8.92 4.31 3.02
C GLY A 249 -7.79 4.42 4.05
N PHE A 250 -6.59 4.01 3.63
CA PHE A 250 -5.34 4.19 4.38
C PHE A 250 -4.53 5.40 3.88
N SER A 251 -3.93 6.14 4.80
CA SER A 251 -3.08 7.30 4.46
C SER A 251 -1.81 6.88 3.72
N HIS A 252 -1.18 7.79 2.97
CA HIS A 252 0.13 7.53 2.36
C HIS A 252 1.18 7.11 3.40
N ARG A 253 1.16 7.71 4.60
CA ARG A 253 2.06 7.37 5.71
C ARG A 253 1.86 5.93 6.21
N GLU A 254 0.61 5.48 6.32
CA GLU A 254 0.29 4.11 6.74
C GLU A 254 0.56 3.09 5.61
N ARG A 255 0.32 3.47 4.34
CA ARG A 255 0.80 2.70 3.16
C ARG A 255 2.32 2.46 3.26
N GLN A 256 3.12 3.53 3.38
CA GLN A 256 4.58 3.46 3.47
C GLN A 256 5.09 2.67 4.71
N LYS A 257 4.32 2.64 5.81
CA LYS A 257 4.65 1.91 7.04
C LYS A 257 4.45 0.40 6.92
N GLY A 258 3.47 -0.06 6.13
CA GLY A 258 3.05 -1.45 6.04
C GLY A 258 3.46 -2.19 4.77
N LEU A 259 3.47 -1.49 3.63
CA LEU A 259 3.78 -2.06 2.32
C LEU A 259 5.30 -2.15 2.09
N ASN A 260 5.69 -2.99 1.14
CA ASN A 260 7.05 -2.98 0.60
C ASN A 260 7.15 -1.97 -0.56
N SER A 261 8.38 -1.62 -0.96
CA SER A 261 8.61 -0.68 -2.06
C SER A 261 7.92 -1.09 -3.36
N GLY A 262 7.97 -2.39 -3.71
CA GLY A 262 7.34 -2.92 -4.91
C GLY A 262 5.82 -2.71 -4.98
N LEU A 263 5.08 -3.03 -3.90
CA LEU A 263 3.63 -2.79 -3.85
C LEU A 263 3.30 -1.29 -3.83
N MET A 264 4.12 -0.47 -3.16
CA MET A 264 3.92 0.98 -3.16
C MET A 264 3.99 1.52 -4.59
N THR A 265 5.11 1.27 -5.30
CA THR A 265 5.29 1.70 -6.69
C THR A 265 4.24 1.13 -7.64
N LEU A 266 3.73 -0.08 -7.39
CA LEU A 266 2.66 -0.67 -8.19
C LEU A 266 1.31 0.05 -7.98
N LEU A 267 0.95 0.36 -6.74
CA LEU A 267 -0.25 1.14 -6.43
C LEU A 267 -0.13 2.57 -6.97
N ASP A 268 1.05 3.20 -6.88
CA ASP A 268 1.31 4.54 -7.43
C ASP A 268 1.18 4.56 -8.96
N LYS A 269 1.65 3.51 -9.66
CA LYS A 269 1.42 3.33 -11.11
C LYS A 269 -0.07 3.24 -11.45
N TYR A 270 -0.85 2.50 -10.67
CA TYR A 270 -2.30 2.41 -10.87
C TYR A 270 -3.03 3.71 -10.52
N GLU A 271 -2.56 4.45 -9.51
CA GLU A 271 -3.06 5.78 -9.14
C GLU A 271 -2.80 6.78 -10.28
N ALA A 272 -1.58 6.81 -10.84
CA ALA A 272 -1.24 7.63 -12.00
C ALA A 272 -2.05 7.26 -13.25
N ARG A 273 -2.18 5.97 -13.57
CA ARG A 273 -2.98 5.49 -14.71
C ARG A 273 -4.45 5.86 -14.56
N ALA A 274 -5.00 5.79 -13.35
CA ALA A 274 -6.39 6.17 -13.08
C ALA A 274 -6.61 7.70 -13.08
N ALA A 275 -5.62 8.50 -12.69
CA ALA A 275 -5.71 9.97 -12.74
C ALA A 275 -5.68 10.53 -14.17
N ILE A 276 -5.06 9.80 -15.08
CA ILE A 276 -4.90 10.16 -16.49
C ILE A 276 -6.04 9.59 -17.37
N ALA A 277 -6.69 8.51 -16.92
CA ALA A 277 -7.85 7.92 -17.59
C ALA A 277 -9.08 8.85 -17.53
N GLY A 278 -9.42 9.45 -18.67
CA GLY A 278 -10.52 10.41 -18.81
C GLY A 278 -10.12 11.73 -19.48
N ILE A 279 -8.85 11.91 -19.83
CA ILE A 279 -8.40 13.02 -20.68
C ILE A 279 -8.70 12.66 -22.15
N GLU A 280 -9.43 13.54 -22.84
CA GLU A 280 -9.73 13.41 -24.27
C GLU A 280 -8.46 13.54 -25.12
N ASP A 281 -8.46 12.93 -26.32
CA ASP A 281 -7.30 12.84 -27.24
C ASP A 281 -6.02 12.21 -26.65
N LEU A 282 -6.09 11.52 -25.51
CA LEU A 282 -4.94 10.83 -24.93
C LEU A 282 -4.89 9.35 -25.30
N ILE A 283 -3.81 8.96 -25.96
CA ILE A 283 -3.54 7.58 -26.39
C ILE A 283 -2.55 6.92 -25.43
N HIS A 284 -2.91 5.72 -24.96
CA HIS A 284 -2.05 4.87 -24.12
C HIS A 284 -1.37 3.76 -24.92
N CYS A 285 -0.12 3.45 -24.59
CA CYS A 285 0.54 2.26 -25.12
C CYS A 285 -0.01 0.98 -24.46
N SER A 286 -0.33 -0.05 -25.26
CA SER A 286 -0.84 -1.34 -24.76
C SER A 286 0.20 -2.17 -24.00
N PHE A 287 1.49 -1.80 -24.08
CA PHE A 287 2.62 -2.60 -23.57
C PHE A 287 3.38 -1.98 -22.39
N CYS A 288 3.16 -0.70 -22.08
CA CYS A 288 3.87 0.02 -21.00
C CYS A 288 3.08 1.25 -20.56
N ASP A 289 3.50 1.89 -19.47
CA ASP A 289 2.81 3.04 -18.87
C ASP A 289 2.95 4.37 -19.66
N PHE A 290 3.34 4.31 -20.93
CA PHE A 290 3.48 5.50 -21.79
C PHE A 290 2.11 6.00 -22.28
N ALA A 291 1.91 7.31 -22.25
CA ALA A 291 0.75 7.99 -22.80
C ALA A 291 1.19 9.25 -23.57
N CYS A 292 0.47 9.59 -24.63
CA CYS A 292 0.71 10.79 -25.43
C CYS A 292 -0.59 11.33 -26.04
N PHE A 293 -0.65 12.63 -26.27
CA PHE A 293 -1.76 13.24 -27.02
C PHE A 293 -1.66 12.89 -28.51
N SER A 294 -2.78 12.54 -29.13
CA SER A 294 -2.92 12.57 -30.59
C SER A 294 -2.94 14.00 -31.11
N ARG A 295 -2.64 14.19 -32.39
CA ARG A 295 -2.97 15.44 -33.07
C ARG A 295 -4.49 15.51 -33.25
N PRO A 296 -5.13 16.68 -33.08
CA PRO A 296 -6.54 16.82 -33.39
C PRO A 296 -6.79 16.47 -34.87
N HIS A 297 -7.87 15.71 -35.11
CA HIS A 297 -8.32 15.22 -36.42
C HIS A 297 -7.51 14.09 -37.10
N GLU A 298 -6.52 13.47 -36.45
CA GLU A 298 -5.78 12.32 -37.02
C GLU A 298 -6.23 10.99 -36.37
N VAL A 299 -6.85 10.09 -37.15
CA VAL A 299 -7.24 8.75 -36.66
C VAL A 299 -6.01 7.86 -36.55
N VAL A 300 -5.39 7.84 -35.38
CA VAL A 300 -4.18 7.05 -35.09
C VAL A 300 -4.52 5.55 -35.06
N ARG A 301 -4.18 4.84 -36.14
CA ARG A 301 -4.31 3.37 -36.22
C ARG A 301 -3.16 2.63 -35.55
N ASP A 302 -1.94 3.14 -35.67
CA ASP A 302 -0.72 2.54 -35.12
C ASP A 302 0.11 3.59 -34.36
N LEU A 303 0.45 3.32 -33.10
CA LEU A 303 1.41 4.13 -32.32
C LEU A 303 2.68 3.32 -32.08
N LEU A 304 3.79 3.75 -32.69
CA LEU A 304 5.13 3.32 -32.27
C LEU A 304 5.46 3.99 -30.93
N CYS A 305 5.46 3.22 -29.84
CA CYS A 305 5.74 3.76 -28.52
C CYS A 305 7.21 4.19 -28.37
N PRO A 306 7.52 5.47 -28.06
CA PRO A 306 8.90 5.93 -27.87
C PRO A 306 9.62 5.29 -26.67
N SER A 307 8.85 4.84 -25.68
CA SER A 307 9.38 4.27 -24.43
C SER A 307 9.78 2.80 -24.56
N CYS A 308 8.98 1.98 -25.26
CA CYS A 308 9.21 0.53 -25.36
C CYS A 308 9.48 0.01 -26.78
N GLY A 309 9.45 0.87 -27.80
CA GLY A 309 9.73 0.51 -29.20
C GLY A 309 8.70 -0.40 -29.87
N LYS A 310 7.57 -0.71 -29.20
CA LYS A 310 6.50 -1.58 -29.73
C LYS A 310 5.41 -0.74 -30.40
N VAL A 311 4.84 -1.28 -31.48
CA VAL A 311 3.67 -0.70 -32.14
C VAL A 311 2.40 -1.16 -31.43
N SER A 312 1.67 -0.23 -30.83
CA SER A 312 0.30 -0.46 -30.34
C SER A 312 -0.67 -0.17 -31.47
N GLN A 313 -1.39 -1.19 -31.92
CA GLN A 313 -2.45 -1.04 -32.93
C GLN A 313 -3.76 -0.73 -32.21
N PHE A 314 -4.46 0.32 -32.64
CA PHE A 314 -5.79 0.68 -32.14
C PHE A 314 -6.81 0.25 -33.18
N ALA A 315 -7.81 -0.50 -32.75
CA ALA A 315 -8.93 -0.84 -33.61
C ALA A 315 -9.66 0.46 -34.00
N SER A 316 -9.87 0.65 -35.30
CA SER A 316 -10.85 1.60 -35.82
C SER A 316 -12.19 1.39 -35.12
N GLN A 317 -12.94 2.47 -34.84
CA GLN A 317 -14.32 2.33 -34.34
C GLN A 317 -15.13 1.38 -35.25
N PRO A 318 -16.03 0.55 -34.68
CA PRO A 318 -16.75 -0.49 -35.42
C PRO A 318 -17.89 0.08 -36.27
N ASN A 319 -17.54 0.85 -37.30
CA ASN A 319 -18.47 1.42 -38.27
C ASN A 319 -18.36 0.68 -39.63
N ALA A 320 -18.42 -0.65 -39.57
CA ALA A 320 -18.73 -1.53 -40.71
C ALA A 320 -19.06 -2.94 -40.18
N GLU A 321 -20.11 -3.55 -40.69
CA GLU A 321 -20.48 -4.93 -40.37
C GLU A 321 -19.36 -5.91 -40.75
N GLY A 322 -19.10 -6.90 -39.89
CA GLY A 322 -18.36 -8.12 -40.27
C GLY A 322 -16.83 -8.08 -40.24
N THR A 323 -16.18 -7.00 -39.76
CA THR A 323 -14.70 -7.03 -39.61
C THR A 323 -14.31 -7.73 -38.30
N GLU A 324 -13.96 -9.03 -38.40
CA GLU A 324 -13.33 -9.78 -37.30
C GLU A 324 -12.11 -9.02 -36.75
N PRO A 325 -11.89 -8.98 -35.42
CA PRO A 325 -10.72 -8.31 -34.86
C PRO A 325 -9.47 -9.00 -35.40
N ASN A 326 -8.61 -8.23 -36.07
CA ASN A 326 -7.43 -8.74 -36.77
C ASN A 326 -6.37 -9.18 -35.75
N SER A 327 -6.60 -10.34 -35.13
CA SER A 327 -5.66 -10.98 -34.23
C SER A 327 -4.38 -11.29 -35.00
N GLY A 328 -3.23 -10.89 -34.47
CA GLY A 328 -1.93 -11.03 -35.14
C GLY A 328 -1.44 -12.48 -35.29
N GLU A 329 -2.34 -13.45 -35.21
CA GLU A 329 -2.08 -14.89 -35.25
C GLU A 329 -2.02 -15.37 -36.69
N LYS A 330 -0.80 -15.43 -37.23
CA LYS A 330 -0.50 -15.94 -38.58
C LYS A 330 -0.73 -17.45 -38.76
N ASP A 331 -1.18 -18.17 -37.72
CA ASP A 331 -1.42 -19.61 -37.74
C ASP A 331 -2.92 -19.89 -37.89
N PRO A 332 -3.39 -20.34 -39.07
CA PRO A 332 -4.80 -20.58 -39.32
C PRO A 332 -5.39 -21.71 -38.46
N LYS A 333 -4.56 -22.63 -37.93
CA LYS A 333 -5.03 -23.68 -37.03
C LYS A 333 -5.39 -23.12 -35.66
N ARG A 334 -4.56 -22.22 -35.12
CA ARG A 334 -4.85 -21.51 -33.86
C ARG A 334 -6.07 -20.61 -33.99
N HIS A 335 -6.19 -19.90 -35.12
CA HIS A 335 -7.37 -19.08 -35.41
C HIS A 335 -8.66 -19.92 -35.45
N ARG A 336 -8.65 -21.09 -36.12
CA ARG A 336 -9.79 -22.04 -36.10
C ARG A 336 -10.11 -22.51 -34.68
N GLN A 337 -9.09 -22.91 -33.92
CA GLN A 337 -9.24 -23.41 -32.55
C GLN A 337 -9.88 -22.34 -31.65
N ARG A 338 -9.37 -21.11 -31.70
CA ARG A 338 -9.91 -19.98 -30.94
C ARG A 338 -11.38 -19.69 -31.28
N ARG A 339 -11.76 -19.69 -32.56
CA ARG A 339 -13.17 -19.47 -32.96
C ARG A 339 -14.12 -20.54 -32.38
N ILE A 340 -13.66 -21.79 -32.23
CA ILE A 340 -14.44 -22.86 -31.58
C ILE A 340 -14.51 -22.63 -30.06
N GLU A 341 -13.41 -22.25 -29.42
CA GLU A 341 -13.33 -21.98 -27.97
C GLU A 341 -14.15 -20.75 -27.56
N ASP A 342 -14.09 -19.66 -28.32
CA ASP A 342 -14.87 -18.44 -28.10
C ASP A 342 -16.37 -18.71 -28.29
N ALA A 343 -16.76 -19.50 -29.31
CA ALA A 343 -18.15 -19.86 -29.53
C ALA A 343 -18.72 -20.78 -28.43
N ARG A 344 -17.95 -21.78 -27.98
CA ARG A 344 -18.29 -22.59 -26.80
C ARG A 344 -18.46 -21.72 -25.55
N SER A 345 -17.55 -20.75 -25.34
CA SER A 345 -17.63 -19.82 -24.21
C SER A 345 -18.91 -18.95 -24.28
N ASN A 346 -19.23 -18.42 -25.46
CA ASN A 346 -20.41 -17.59 -25.69
C ASN A 346 -21.73 -18.39 -25.63
N ALA A 347 -21.70 -19.72 -25.83
CA ALA A 347 -22.90 -20.56 -25.78
C ALA A 347 -23.54 -20.64 -24.39
N VAL A 348 -22.73 -20.59 -23.32
CA VAL A 348 -23.18 -20.74 -21.92
C VAL A 348 -23.39 -19.39 -21.23
N ILE A 349 -22.66 -18.36 -21.66
CA ILE A 349 -22.80 -16.99 -21.15
C ILE A 349 -24.15 -16.42 -21.61
N ARG A 350 -24.86 -15.78 -20.68
CA ARG A 350 -26.07 -15.00 -20.94
C ARG A 350 -25.83 -13.54 -20.56
N TYR A 351 -26.59 -12.63 -21.17
CA TYR A 351 -26.47 -11.20 -20.94
C TYR A 351 -27.75 -10.65 -20.31
N CYS A 352 -27.60 -9.72 -19.38
CA CYS A 352 -28.75 -9.05 -18.78
C CYS A 352 -29.43 -8.13 -19.80
N THR A 353 -30.72 -8.32 -20.07
CA THR A 353 -31.45 -7.51 -21.06
C THR A 353 -31.48 -6.01 -20.72
N GLY A 354 -31.50 -5.67 -19.42
CA GLY A 354 -31.52 -4.29 -18.94
C GLY A 354 -30.15 -3.58 -18.87
N CYS A 355 -29.03 -4.31 -18.79
CA CYS A 355 -27.70 -3.69 -18.57
C CYS A 355 -26.51 -4.39 -19.22
N GLN A 356 -26.74 -5.41 -20.05
CA GLN A 356 -25.74 -6.18 -20.81
C GLN A 356 -24.56 -6.73 -19.98
N THR A 357 -24.75 -6.90 -18.67
CA THR A 357 -23.76 -7.59 -17.83
C THR A 357 -23.81 -9.09 -18.12
N PRO A 358 -22.67 -9.74 -18.44
CA PRO A 358 -22.61 -11.18 -18.67
C PRO A 358 -22.75 -11.94 -17.35
N PHE A 359 -23.44 -13.08 -17.39
CA PHE A 359 -23.59 -14.01 -16.27
C PHE A 359 -23.81 -15.45 -16.77
N MET A 360 -23.55 -16.42 -15.91
CA MET A 360 -23.89 -17.83 -16.14
C MET A 360 -24.62 -18.38 -14.91
N LYS A 361 -25.54 -19.32 -15.11
CA LYS A 361 -26.16 -20.10 -14.05
C LYS A 361 -25.19 -21.21 -13.65
N LEU A 362 -25.04 -21.51 -12.36
CA LEU A 362 -24.39 -22.74 -11.90
C LEU A 362 -25.51 -23.65 -11.38
N ASP A 363 -26.09 -23.28 -10.24
CA ASP A 363 -27.19 -23.98 -9.60
C ASP A 363 -28.44 -23.11 -9.45
N GLY A 364 -29.57 -23.72 -9.09
CA GLY A 364 -30.80 -23.03 -8.71
C GLY A 364 -31.88 -22.99 -9.80
N CYS A 365 -32.84 -22.07 -9.63
CA CYS A 365 -33.97 -21.89 -10.55
C CYS A 365 -33.61 -20.99 -11.74
N ASN A 366 -34.38 -21.07 -12.83
CA ASN A 366 -34.15 -20.31 -14.05
C ASN A 366 -34.64 -18.85 -14.02
N LYS A 367 -35.22 -18.40 -12.90
CA LYS A 367 -35.60 -17.00 -12.65
C LYS A 367 -34.39 -16.24 -12.10
N MET A 368 -33.64 -15.59 -13.00
CA MET A 368 -32.41 -14.89 -12.66
C MET A 368 -32.69 -13.40 -12.41
N THR A 369 -32.19 -12.86 -11.30
CA THR A 369 -32.25 -11.41 -11.00
C THR A 369 -30.87 -10.79 -11.19
N CYS A 370 -30.78 -9.69 -11.92
CA CYS A 370 -29.52 -9.00 -12.13
C CYS A 370 -28.90 -8.51 -10.79
N PRO A 371 -27.62 -8.82 -10.48
CA PRO A 371 -26.99 -8.46 -9.22
C PRO A 371 -26.58 -6.98 -9.13
N LEU A 372 -26.72 -6.20 -10.22
CA LEU A 372 -26.47 -4.76 -10.17
C LEU A 372 -27.66 -4.04 -9.54
N GLU A 373 -27.40 -3.37 -8.41
CA GLU A 373 -28.38 -2.57 -7.66
C GLU A 373 -29.15 -1.55 -8.51
N ARG A 374 -28.50 -0.99 -9.55
CA ARG A 374 -29.08 -0.03 -10.50
C ARG A 374 -29.97 -0.65 -11.59
N CYS A 375 -30.07 -1.97 -11.66
CA CYS A 375 -30.76 -2.70 -12.73
C CYS A 375 -31.85 -3.61 -12.17
N LYS A 376 -31.48 -4.59 -11.32
CA LYS A 376 -32.40 -5.57 -10.68
C LYS A 376 -33.42 -6.25 -11.61
N THR A 377 -33.23 -6.20 -12.93
CA THR A 377 -34.11 -6.84 -13.92
C THR A 377 -34.15 -8.35 -13.69
N VAL A 378 -35.36 -8.91 -13.73
CA VAL A 378 -35.60 -10.35 -13.62
C VAL A 378 -35.81 -10.91 -15.02
N GLN A 379 -35.08 -11.96 -15.38
CA GLN A 379 -35.18 -12.62 -16.68
C GLN A 379 -35.02 -14.15 -16.58
N CYS A 380 -35.54 -14.83 -17.59
CA CYS A 380 -35.42 -16.28 -17.72
C CYS A 380 -34.04 -16.66 -18.25
N TYR A 381 -33.36 -17.62 -17.62
CA TYR A 381 -32.04 -18.09 -18.07
C TYR A 381 -32.08 -18.76 -19.46
N ILE A 382 -33.21 -19.37 -19.80
CA ILE A 382 -33.38 -20.18 -21.02
C ILE A 382 -33.63 -19.28 -22.24
N CYS A 383 -34.71 -18.48 -22.21
CA CYS A 383 -35.14 -17.66 -23.36
C CYS A 383 -34.68 -16.19 -23.29
N SER A 384 -33.98 -15.79 -22.22
CA SER A 384 -33.53 -14.42 -21.94
C SER A 384 -34.62 -13.33 -21.88
N SER A 385 -35.90 -13.70 -21.89
CA SER A 385 -37.00 -12.72 -21.76
C SER A 385 -37.09 -12.16 -20.34
N VAL A 386 -37.54 -10.91 -20.21
CA VAL A 386 -37.90 -10.31 -18.91
C VAL A 386 -39.15 -11.00 -18.41
N CYS A 387 -39.12 -11.54 -17.18
CA CYS A 387 -40.17 -12.45 -16.72
C CYS A 387 -40.39 -12.46 -15.20
N ASP A 388 -41.59 -12.87 -14.80
CA ASP A 388 -41.94 -13.24 -13.44
C ASP A 388 -42.26 -14.75 -13.32
N TYR A 389 -42.64 -15.20 -12.12
CA TYR A 389 -42.96 -16.61 -11.86
C TYR A 389 -44.07 -17.19 -12.77
N SER A 390 -44.92 -16.35 -13.36
CA SER A 390 -45.97 -16.74 -14.32
C SER A 390 -45.44 -17.27 -15.67
N HIS A 391 -44.20 -16.95 -16.04
CA HIS A 391 -43.54 -17.43 -17.25
C HIS A 391 -43.13 -18.91 -17.14
N PHE A 392 -43.00 -19.42 -15.91
CA PHE A 392 -42.49 -20.76 -15.68
C PHE A 392 -43.61 -21.78 -15.50
N ASP A 393 -43.39 -22.99 -16.00
CA ASP A 393 -44.29 -24.11 -15.72
C ASP A 393 -44.07 -24.59 -14.28
N THR A 394 -45.14 -24.52 -13.48
CA THR A 394 -45.21 -24.98 -12.09
C THR A 394 -45.93 -26.32 -11.95
N SER A 395 -46.43 -26.90 -13.06
CA SER A 395 -47.00 -28.24 -13.08
C SER A 395 -45.91 -29.28 -12.80
N ARG A 396 -46.29 -30.37 -12.11
CA ARG A 396 -45.37 -31.49 -11.81
C ARG A 396 -44.98 -32.30 -13.04
N ASP A 397 -45.78 -32.20 -14.10
CA ASP A 397 -45.64 -33.00 -15.31
C ASP A 397 -44.89 -32.25 -16.44
N HIS A 398 -44.60 -30.96 -16.26
CA HIS A 398 -43.89 -30.09 -17.22
C HIS A 398 -44.54 -30.09 -18.63
N CYS A 399 -45.88 -30.12 -18.67
CA CYS A 399 -46.66 -30.35 -19.88
C CYS A 399 -47.16 -29.08 -20.59
N GLN A 400 -46.74 -27.86 -20.19
CA GLN A 400 -47.11 -26.64 -20.94
C GLN A 400 -46.03 -26.25 -21.96
N PRO A 401 -46.25 -26.46 -23.29
CA PRO A 401 -45.21 -26.24 -24.30
C PRO A 401 -44.77 -24.76 -24.43
N ASP A 402 -45.63 -23.82 -24.04
CA ASP A 402 -45.38 -22.37 -24.15
C ASP A 402 -44.63 -21.76 -22.94
N LYS A 403 -44.25 -22.57 -21.95
CA LYS A 403 -43.61 -22.10 -20.71
C LYS A 403 -42.24 -22.71 -20.47
N CYS A 404 -41.34 -21.94 -19.88
CA CYS A 404 -40.02 -22.43 -19.51
C CYS A 404 -40.07 -23.25 -18.20
N PRO A 405 -39.28 -24.32 -18.04
CA PRO A 405 -39.20 -25.02 -16.75
C PRO A 405 -38.53 -24.13 -15.68
N LEU A 406 -39.14 -24.01 -14.50
CA LEU A 406 -38.56 -23.25 -13.38
C LEU A 406 -37.24 -23.86 -12.88
N TRP A 407 -37.17 -25.19 -12.93
CA TRP A 407 -36.02 -26.00 -12.52
C TRP A 407 -35.65 -26.94 -13.66
N ASP A 408 -34.38 -27.04 -13.97
CA ASP A 408 -33.83 -27.97 -14.94
C ASP A 408 -32.41 -28.37 -14.55
N ASN A 409 -31.91 -29.43 -15.19
CA ASN A 409 -30.51 -29.82 -15.06
C ASN A 409 -29.64 -28.84 -15.88
N THR A 410 -29.05 -27.85 -15.19
CA THR A 410 -28.19 -26.83 -15.78
C THR A 410 -27.04 -27.45 -16.58
N GLU A 411 -26.34 -28.43 -16.00
CA GLU A 411 -25.19 -29.10 -16.60
C GLU A 411 -25.57 -29.78 -17.93
N ALA A 412 -26.65 -30.57 -17.93
CA ALA A 412 -27.15 -31.24 -19.12
C ALA A 412 -27.75 -30.29 -20.18
N ARG A 413 -28.07 -29.04 -19.82
CA ARG A 413 -28.37 -27.97 -20.78
C ARG A 413 -27.08 -27.40 -21.36
N HIS A 414 -26.15 -26.99 -20.50
CA HIS A 414 -24.86 -26.41 -20.90
C HIS A 414 -24.09 -27.33 -21.83
N GLN A 415 -24.02 -28.62 -21.52
CA GLN A 415 -23.38 -29.60 -22.40
C GLN A 415 -24.02 -29.63 -23.80
N ARG A 416 -25.36 -29.66 -23.90
CA ARG A 416 -26.06 -29.63 -25.20
C ARG A 416 -25.84 -28.32 -25.96
N GLU A 417 -25.79 -27.19 -25.25
CA GLU A 417 -25.52 -25.88 -25.85
C GLU A 417 -24.07 -25.75 -26.34
N LEU A 418 -23.11 -26.31 -25.60
CA LEU A 418 -21.69 -26.41 -25.99
C LEU A 418 -21.50 -27.30 -27.23
N GLU A 419 -22.12 -28.48 -27.25
CA GLU A 419 -22.09 -29.42 -28.38
C GLU A 419 -22.71 -28.80 -29.64
N LEU A 420 -23.87 -28.14 -29.51
CA LEU A 420 -24.55 -27.46 -30.61
C LEU A 420 -23.74 -26.29 -31.16
N ALA A 421 -23.15 -25.46 -30.29
CA ALA A 421 -22.34 -24.32 -30.70
C ALA A 421 -21.06 -24.76 -31.42
N GLU A 422 -20.40 -25.82 -30.92
CA GLU A 422 -19.24 -26.42 -31.58
C GLU A 422 -19.60 -26.98 -32.96
N GLN A 423 -20.66 -27.77 -33.08
CA GLN A 423 -21.13 -28.30 -34.38
C GLN A 423 -21.45 -27.19 -35.37
N THR A 424 -22.15 -26.14 -34.92
CA THR A 424 -22.52 -24.98 -35.76
C THR A 424 -21.28 -24.26 -36.30
N ILE A 425 -20.26 -24.02 -35.46
CA ILE A 425 -19.03 -23.36 -35.89
C ILE A 425 -18.15 -24.27 -36.74
N VAL A 426 -18.09 -25.57 -36.44
CA VAL A 426 -17.36 -26.54 -37.28
C VAL A 426 -17.94 -26.55 -38.69
N GLN A 427 -19.26 -26.59 -38.84
CA GLN A 427 -19.95 -26.46 -40.14
C GLN A 427 -19.61 -25.12 -40.82
N GLN A 428 -19.74 -23.98 -40.14
CA GLN A 428 -19.41 -22.65 -40.70
C GLN A 428 -17.92 -22.44 -41.04
N VAL A 429 -17.02 -23.26 -40.49
CA VAL A 429 -15.58 -23.25 -40.81
C VAL A 429 -15.26 -24.19 -41.97
N GLU A 430 -16.06 -25.24 -42.16
CA GLU A 430 -15.87 -26.24 -43.21
C GLU A 430 -16.61 -25.88 -44.51
N GLU A 431 -17.65 -25.05 -44.46
CA GLU A 431 -18.24 -24.45 -45.65
C GLU A 431 -17.21 -23.54 -46.36
N PRO A 432 -16.82 -23.85 -47.62
CA PRO A 432 -15.90 -22.99 -48.36
C PRO A 432 -16.59 -21.67 -48.67
N LYS A 433 -16.04 -20.55 -48.19
CA LYS A 433 -16.51 -19.20 -48.57
C LYS A 433 -16.58 -19.12 -50.11
N PRO A 434 -17.78 -18.94 -50.71
CA PRO A 434 -17.88 -18.82 -52.16
C PRO A 434 -17.11 -17.58 -52.62
N TRP A 435 -16.33 -17.73 -53.68
CA TRP A 435 -15.36 -16.72 -54.15
C TRP A 435 -15.99 -15.43 -54.71
N TRP A 436 -17.32 -15.28 -54.65
CA TRP A 436 -18.11 -14.27 -55.35
C TRP A 436 -19.00 -13.39 -54.43
N ARG A 437 -18.78 -13.36 -53.11
CA ARG A 437 -19.40 -12.32 -52.25
C ARG A 437 -18.46 -11.10 -52.17
N PRO A 438 -18.93 -9.89 -52.57
CA PRO A 438 -18.16 -8.64 -52.46
C PRO A 438 -17.75 -8.28 -51.03
#